data_AF-K7N4U0-F1
#
_entry.id   AF-K7N4U0-F1
#
_cell.length_a   1.000
_cell.length_b   1.000
_cell.length_c   1.000
_cell.angle_alpha   90.00
_cell.angle_beta   90.00
_cell.angle_gamma   90.00
#
_symmetry.space_group_name_H-M   'P 1'
#
loop_
_entity.id
_entity.type
_entity.pdbx_description
1 polymer ?
#
loop_
_entity_poly.entity_id
_entity_poly.type
_entity_poly.pdbx_seq_one_letter_code
_entity_poly.pdbx_strand_id
1 'polypeptide(L)'
;MESGGPESASPMTHRVQSLSSADTRGKHRIHAELKRLEQEARFLEEELEQLERMEKASTSCKIMLINVETKPDPLLPSSVGPLSPTWDRWFEGPQDSKSCCRCWIL
;
A
#
# COMPACT_ATOMS: atom_id res chain seq x y z
N MET A 1 -65.65 38.83 -38.05
CA MET A 1 -66.01 37.74 -37.13
C MET A 1 -65.14 36.55 -37.48
N GLU A 2 -64.44 36.01 -36.48
CA GLU A 2 -63.52 34.85 -36.45
C GLU A 2 -64.02 33.63 -37.25
N SER A 3 -63.21 32.66 -37.69
CA SER A 3 -62.19 31.95 -36.92
C SER A 3 -61.37 30.98 -37.81
N GLY A 4 -60.19 30.57 -37.37
CA GLY A 4 -59.50 29.38 -37.89
C GLY A 4 -57.96 29.48 -38.00
N GLY A 5 -57.26 29.49 -36.86
CA GLY A 5 -55.80 29.33 -36.78
C GLY A 5 -55.35 27.85 -36.66
N PRO A 6 -54.10 27.50 -37.01
CA PRO A 6 -53.64 26.10 -37.16
C PRO A 6 -52.93 25.52 -35.92
N GLU A 7 -53.19 24.24 -35.61
CA GLU A 7 -52.50 23.48 -34.56
C GLU A 7 -51.33 22.64 -35.10
N SER A 8 -50.12 23.02 -34.66
CA SER A 8 -49.10 22.20 -33.99
C SER A 8 -48.76 20.78 -34.50
N ALA A 9 -47.53 20.62 -35.01
CA ALA A 9 -46.77 19.38 -34.86
C ALA A 9 -45.26 19.60 -35.08
N SER A 10 -44.46 19.64 -34.01
CA SER A 10 -43.02 19.30 -34.08
C SER A 10 -42.48 18.96 -32.68
N PRO A 11 -42.04 17.71 -32.43
CA PRO A 11 -41.45 17.30 -31.16
C PRO A 11 -39.93 17.48 -31.21
N MET A 12 -39.41 18.68 -30.90
CA MET A 12 -37.96 18.90 -30.78
C MET A 12 -37.45 18.95 -29.34
N THR A 13 -38.32 18.91 -28.34
CA THR A 13 -37.95 19.11 -26.92
C THR A 13 -37.30 17.90 -26.25
N HIS A 14 -37.50 16.68 -26.77
CA HIS A 14 -36.91 15.47 -26.17
C HIS A 14 -35.41 15.29 -26.43
N ARG A 15 -34.87 15.82 -27.55
CA ARG A 15 -33.47 15.62 -27.93
C ARG A 15 -32.50 16.44 -27.09
N VAL A 16 -32.92 17.61 -26.61
CA VAL A 16 -32.09 18.50 -25.79
C VAL A 16 -31.93 17.97 -24.36
N GLN A 17 -32.96 17.32 -23.81
CA GLN A 17 -32.90 16.72 -22.47
C GLN A 17 -31.98 15.49 -22.40
N SER A 18 -31.90 14.70 -23.48
CA SER A 18 -30.98 13.55 -23.55
C SER A 18 -29.50 13.97 -23.51
N LEU A 19 -29.14 15.07 -24.18
CA LEU A 19 -27.76 15.59 -24.20
C LEU A 19 -27.31 16.09 -22.82
N SER A 20 -28.20 16.72 -22.05
CA SER A 20 -27.91 17.15 -20.66
C SER A 20 -27.69 15.97 -19.71
N SER A 21 -28.44 14.87 -19.88
CA SER A 21 -28.28 13.68 -19.05
C SER A 21 -26.93 12.97 -19.29
N ALA A 22 -26.46 12.94 -20.54
CA ALA A 22 -25.19 12.33 -20.92
C ALA A 22 -23.96 13.12 -20.42
N ASP A 23 -24.06 14.45 -20.37
CA ASP A 23 -22.99 15.35 -19.93
C ASP A 23 -22.60 15.14 -18.45
N THR A 24 -23.57 14.75 -17.61
CA THR A 24 -23.31 14.54 -16.18
C THR A 24 -22.52 13.27 -15.87
N ARG A 25 -22.58 12.22 -16.71
CA ARG A 25 -21.90 10.94 -16.44
C ARG A 25 -20.38 11.07 -16.56
N GLY A 26 -19.91 11.90 -17.52
CA GLY A 26 -18.50 12.25 -17.66
C GLY A 26 -18.02 13.19 -16.57
N LYS A 27 -18.84 14.18 -16.21
CA LYS A 27 -18.50 15.19 -15.19
C LYS A 27 -18.14 14.57 -13.83
N HIS A 28 -18.93 13.60 -13.34
CA HIS A 28 -18.63 12.94 -12.07
C HIS A 28 -17.33 12.12 -12.12
N ARG A 29 -17.04 11.46 -13.25
CA ARG A 29 -15.80 10.71 -13.44
C ARG A 29 -14.59 11.64 -13.43
N ILE A 30 -14.63 12.72 -14.21
CA ILE A 30 -13.55 13.72 -14.27
C ILE A 30 -13.35 14.35 -12.88
N HIS A 31 -14.44 14.69 -12.18
CA HIS A 31 -14.36 15.24 -10.82
C HIS A 31 -13.75 14.26 -9.80
N ALA A 32 -14.06 12.96 -9.91
CA ALA A 32 -13.46 11.93 -9.07
C ALA A 32 -11.96 11.75 -9.36
N GLU A 33 -11.56 11.75 -10.63
CA GLU A 33 -10.16 11.70 -11.05
C GLU A 33 -9.38 12.93 -10.57
N LEU A 34 -9.97 14.13 -10.70
CA LEU A 34 -9.38 15.38 -10.20
C LEU A 34 -9.20 15.33 -8.68
N LYS A 35 -10.23 14.93 -7.93
CA LYS A 35 -10.13 14.76 -6.47
C LYS A 35 -9.06 13.76 -6.06
N ARG A 36 -8.89 12.67 -6.81
CA ARG A 36 -7.83 11.67 -6.58
C ARG A 36 -6.45 12.29 -6.78
N LEU A 37 -6.25 13.01 -7.88
CA LEU A 37 -4.97 13.69 -8.18
C LEU A 37 -4.66 14.80 -7.16
N GLU A 38 -5.66 15.57 -6.74
CA GLU A 38 -5.50 16.59 -5.70
C GLU A 38 -5.08 15.97 -4.37
N GLN A 39 -5.64 14.80 -4.01
CA GLN A 39 -5.23 14.06 -2.83
C GLN A 39 -3.80 13.52 -2.95
N GLU A 40 -3.44 12.98 -4.11
CA GLU A 40 -2.09 12.48 -4.39
C GLU A 40 -1.05 13.61 -4.30
N ALA A 41 -1.38 14.80 -4.83
CA ALA A 41 -0.54 15.99 -4.71
C ALA A 41 -0.35 16.42 -3.24
N ARG A 42 -1.43 16.45 -2.44
CA ARG A 42 -1.33 16.74 -1.00
C ARG A 42 -0.42 15.76 -0.26
N PHE A 43 -0.56 14.45 -0.52
CA PHE A 43 0.29 13.44 0.12
C PHE A 43 1.77 13.62 -0.25
N LEU A 44 2.07 13.94 -1.52
CA LEU A 44 3.44 14.20 -1.94
C LEU A 44 4.02 15.47 -1.30
N GLU A 45 3.22 16.53 -1.14
CA GLU A 45 3.63 17.74 -0.42
C GLU A 45 3.94 17.44 1.05
N GLU A 46 3.09 16.65 1.73
CA GLU A 46 3.31 16.21 3.11
C GLU A 46 4.56 15.32 3.25
N GLU A 47 4.80 14.40 2.31
CA GLU A 47 6.00 13.55 2.28
C GLU A 47 7.27 14.37 2.05
N LEU A 48 7.23 15.38 1.18
CA LEU A 48 8.36 16.28 0.96
C LEU A 48 8.68 17.12 2.19
N GLU A 49 7.68 17.63 2.92
CA GLU A 49 7.90 18.33 4.18
C GLU A 49 8.56 17.40 5.22
N GLN A 50 8.14 16.14 5.30
CA GLN A 50 8.77 15.15 6.18
C GLN A 50 10.22 14.89 5.80
N LEU A 51 10.51 14.72 4.50
CA LEU A 51 11.87 14.51 4.00
C LEU A 51 12.80 15.70 4.29
N GLU A 52 12.30 16.95 4.24
CA GLU A 52 13.08 18.13 4.60
C GLU A 52 13.41 18.17 6.10
N ARG A 53 12.52 17.62 6.94
CA ARG A 53 12.69 17.54 8.40
C ARG A 53 13.52 16.34 8.84
N MET A 54 13.71 15.36 7.97
CA MET A 54 14.50 14.16 8.29
C MET A 54 15.98 14.47 8.44
N GLU A 55 16.63 13.78 9.37
CA GLU A 55 18.08 13.82 9.50
C GLU A 55 18.77 13.13 8.32
N LYS A 56 20.06 13.40 8.16
CA LYS A 56 20.88 12.72 7.14
C LYS A 56 20.85 11.21 7.42
N ALA A 57 20.70 10.41 6.37
CA ALA A 57 20.80 8.95 6.45
C ALA A 57 22.10 8.47 7.13
N SER A 58 23.20 9.22 6.99
CA SER A 58 24.47 8.91 7.65
C SER A 58 24.39 8.98 9.19
N THR A 59 23.53 9.83 9.76
CA THR A 59 23.29 9.89 11.20
C THR A 59 22.51 8.66 11.66
N SER A 60 21.38 8.36 11.02
CA SER A 60 20.55 7.20 11.35
C SER A 60 21.32 5.89 11.19
N CYS A 61 22.14 5.75 10.14
CA CYS A 61 22.99 4.57 9.93
C CYS A 61 24.04 4.40 11.03
N LYS A 62 24.64 5.48 11.56
CA LYS A 62 25.58 5.40 12.69
C LYS A 62 24.89 4.93 13.95
N ILE A 63 23.70 5.45 14.24
CA ILE A 63 22.88 5.02 15.39
C ILE A 63 22.53 3.54 15.25
N MET A 64 22.08 3.12 14.07
CA MET A 64 21.77 1.72 13.78
C MET A 64 22.99 0.82 13.99
N LEU A 65 24.16 1.21 13.49
CA LEU A 65 25.40 0.45 13.67
C LEU A 65 25.73 0.26 15.16
N ILE A 66 25.68 1.33 15.95
CA ILE A 66 25.89 1.27 17.41
C ILE A 66 24.88 0.32 18.07
N ASN A 67 23.60 0.38 17.69
CA ASN A 67 22.57 -0.49 18.25
C ASN A 67 22.80 -1.98 17.91
N VAL A 68 23.29 -2.28 16.71
CA VAL A 68 23.61 -3.65 16.29
C VAL A 68 24.87 -4.15 16.98
N GLU A 69 25.89 -3.31 17.16
CA GLU A 69 27.16 -3.69 17.79
C GLU A 69 27.04 -3.88 19.32
N THR A 70 26.12 -3.15 19.97
CA THR A 70 25.97 -3.19 21.45
C THR A 70 25.32 -4.47 21.96
N LYS A 71 24.53 -5.17 21.14
CA LYS A 71 23.86 -6.42 21.54
C LYS A 71 24.30 -7.56 20.62
N PRO A 72 25.05 -8.55 21.13
CA PRO A 72 25.46 -9.69 20.31
C PRO A 72 24.23 -10.47 19.84
N ASP A 73 24.18 -10.78 18.55
CA ASP A 73 23.13 -11.62 17.97
C ASP A 73 23.44 -13.11 18.26
N PRO A 74 22.62 -13.81 19.05
CA PRO A 74 22.85 -15.21 19.41
C PRO A 74 22.78 -16.19 18.23
N LEU A 75 22.29 -15.76 17.05
CA LEU A 75 22.29 -16.57 15.83
C LEU A 75 23.58 -16.42 15.02
N LEU A 76 24.44 -15.45 15.34
CA LEU A 76 25.69 -15.26 14.63
C LEU A 76 26.81 -16.10 15.28
N PRO A 77 27.69 -16.74 14.47
CA PRO A 77 28.78 -17.58 14.97
C PRO A 77 29.73 -16.88 15.94
N SER A 78 29.81 -15.54 15.89
CA SER A 78 30.73 -14.72 16.68
C SER A 78 30.08 -14.08 17.91
N SER A 79 28.91 -14.56 18.35
CA SER A 79 28.26 -14.01 19.54
C SER A 79 29.08 -14.30 20.80
N VAL A 80 29.32 -13.26 21.60
CA VAL A 80 30.00 -13.38 22.89
C VAL A 80 28.95 -13.81 23.92
N GLY A 81 28.81 -15.11 24.11
CA GLY A 81 27.88 -15.68 25.08
C GLY A 81 28.05 -17.19 25.20
N PRO A 82 27.60 -17.80 26.31
CA PRO A 82 27.57 -19.25 26.41
C PRO A 82 26.63 -19.79 25.33
N LEU A 83 27.15 -20.69 24.49
CA LEU A 83 26.32 -21.48 23.57
C LEU A 83 25.24 -22.16 24.41
N SER A 84 23.97 -21.79 24.19
CA SER A 84 22.86 -22.41 24.89
C SER A 84 22.56 -23.74 24.21
N PRO A 85 22.81 -24.91 24.83
CA PRO A 85 22.59 -26.20 24.18
C PRO A 85 21.12 -26.44 23.82
N THR A 86 20.21 -25.64 24.40
CA THR A 86 18.78 -25.69 24.05
C THR A 86 18.48 -25.11 22.66
N TRP A 87 19.40 -24.31 22.10
CA TRP A 87 19.27 -23.74 20.75
C TRP A 87 19.57 -24.81 19.69
N ASP A 88 20.53 -25.70 19.94
CA ASP A 88 20.85 -26.83 19.07
C ASP A 88 19.60 -27.69 18.79
N ARG A 89 18.71 -27.85 19.77
CA ARG A 89 17.42 -28.54 19.58
C ARG A 89 16.52 -27.93 18.50
N TRP A 90 16.59 -26.61 18.29
CA TRP A 90 15.81 -25.89 17.27
C TRP A 90 16.55 -25.76 15.94
N PHE A 91 17.89 -25.62 15.95
CA PHE A 91 18.69 -25.36 14.75
C PHE A 91 19.33 -26.61 14.13
N GLU A 92 19.70 -27.63 14.93
CA GLU A 92 20.28 -28.88 14.42
C GLU A 92 19.22 -29.90 13.98
N GLY A 93 17.95 -29.63 14.26
CA GLY A 93 16.85 -30.56 14.03
C GLY A 93 16.84 -31.73 15.02
N PRO A 94 15.95 -32.71 14.86
CA PRO A 94 15.87 -33.86 15.76
C PRO A 94 17.21 -34.60 15.78
N GLN A 95 17.87 -34.71 16.94
CA GLN A 95 19.10 -35.48 17.12
C GLN A 95 18.90 -37.01 17.03
N ASP A 96 17.74 -37.44 16.53
CA ASP A 96 17.41 -38.84 16.28
C ASP A 96 18.04 -39.32 14.97
N SER A 97 19.37 -39.22 14.86
CA SER A 97 20.14 -39.91 13.83
C SER A 97 21.28 -40.72 14.45
N LYS A 98 20.87 -41.80 15.12
CA LYS A 98 21.60 -43.10 15.09
C LYS A 98 20.82 -44.29 15.63
N SER A 99 19.56 -44.17 16.06
CA SER A 99 18.85 -45.37 16.56
C SER A 99 17.32 -45.38 16.54
N CYS A 100 16.60 -44.26 16.69
CA CYS A 100 15.29 -44.41 17.33
C CYS A 100 14.07 -44.65 16.41
N CYS A 101 13.95 -44.08 15.20
CA CYS A 101 12.69 -44.22 14.46
C CYS A 101 12.87 -44.38 12.95
N ARG A 102 12.77 -45.64 12.52
CA ARG A 102 12.67 -46.10 11.14
C ARG A 102 11.21 -46.04 10.66
N CYS A 103 10.49 -44.95 10.98
CA CYS A 103 9.15 -44.75 10.48
C CYS A 103 9.21 -44.28 9.02
N TRP A 104 8.80 -45.18 8.13
CA TRP A 104 8.47 -44.85 6.76
C TRP A 104 7.23 -43.96 6.79
N ILE A 105 7.33 -42.75 6.26
CA ILE A 105 6.16 -42.02 5.81
C ILE A 105 5.70 -42.74 4.54
N LEU A 106 4.53 -43.36 4.62
CA LEU A 106 3.72 -43.76 3.46
C LEU A 106 2.94 -42.54 2.97
#